data_AF-A0A2W0C182-F1
#
_entry.id   AF-A0A2W0C182-F1
#
_cell.length_a   1.000
_cell.length_b   1.000
_cell.length_c   1.000
_cell.angle_alpha   90.00
_cell.angle_beta   90.00
_cell.angle_gamma   90.00
#
_symmetry.space_group_name_H-M   'P 1'
#
loop_
_entity.id
_entity.type
_entity.pdbx_description
1 polymer ?
#
loop_
_entity_poly.entity_id
_entity_poly.type
_entity_poly.pdbx_seq_one_letter_code
_entity_poly.pdbx_strand_id
1 'polypeptide(L)'
;MRHKEGLMHGFLALRTLEGKSLADGEMTQIAEGNRVTSHLIFRFKDGSLYDDKAIFSQSGSFRLLNDHLIERGPSFKQPMETSIDASTDTITVHYKDRGDGEKVIRRQLKLPPDLANGMLLTLVKHIQPSLPQTTVSQLATTPKPRLVKLVILPQGEESLSSGSTEHKAMHYVVKVKIGGVAGLLAPILGKQPPDMQVWVLSGEAPAFVKLEGPLYNGGPIWRVQLAAPATIP
;
A
#
# COMPACT_ATOMS: atom_id res chain seq x y z
N MET A 1 7.25 3.84 -15.80
CA MET A 1 8.31 4.13 -14.82
C MET A 1 8.95 5.46 -15.21
N ARG A 2 9.06 6.42 -14.30
CA ARG A 2 9.66 7.73 -14.61
C ARG A 2 11.09 7.90 -14.09
N HIS A 3 11.40 7.25 -12.96
CA HIS A 3 12.72 7.28 -12.34
C HIS A 3 13.10 5.85 -11.93
N LYS A 4 14.40 5.57 -11.78
CA LYS A 4 14.88 4.36 -11.12
C LYS A 4 14.74 4.51 -9.62
N GLU A 5 14.14 3.51 -8.98
CA GLU A 5 14.11 3.39 -7.53
C GLU A 5 15.50 3.00 -7.02
N GLY A 6 15.91 3.63 -5.92
CA GLY A 6 17.21 3.46 -5.30
C GLY A 6 17.12 3.07 -3.82
N LEU A 7 18.22 3.27 -3.10
CA LEU A 7 18.27 3.09 -1.64
C LEU A 7 17.37 4.14 -0.96
N MET A 8 16.52 3.68 -0.05
CA MET A 8 15.70 4.54 0.80
C MET A 8 15.57 3.91 2.19
N HIS A 9 15.61 4.74 3.23
CA HIS A 9 15.17 4.39 4.56
C HIS A 9 14.41 5.60 5.11
N GLY A 10 13.11 5.43 5.35
CA GLY A 10 12.24 6.44 5.94
C GLY A 10 11.55 5.93 7.19
N PHE A 11 11.35 6.82 8.15
CA PHE A 11 10.55 6.57 9.34
C PHE A 11 9.14 7.14 9.13
N LEU A 12 8.14 6.38 9.57
CA LEU A 12 6.73 6.67 9.38
C LEU A 12 6.00 6.66 10.73
N ALA A 13 4.90 7.41 10.80
CA ALA A 13 3.96 7.34 11.91
C ALA A 13 2.58 6.95 11.38
N LEU A 14 1.92 6.03 12.08
CA LEU A 14 0.53 5.66 11.84
C LEU A 14 -0.36 6.27 12.92
N ARG A 15 -1.39 7.00 12.49
CA ARG A 15 -2.29 7.76 13.37
C ARG A 15 -3.75 7.59 12.98
N THR A 16 -4.66 7.88 13.90
CA THR A 16 -6.04 8.19 13.54
C THR A 16 -6.11 9.54 12.81
N LEU A 17 -7.24 9.86 12.17
CA LEU A 17 -7.41 11.15 11.48
C LEU A 17 -7.37 12.33 12.46
N GLU A 18 -7.81 12.10 13.70
CA GLU A 18 -7.74 13.05 14.83
C GLU A 18 -6.32 13.19 15.41
N GLY A 19 -5.34 12.44 14.89
CA GLY A 19 -3.93 12.59 15.22
C GLY A 19 -3.42 11.69 16.37
N LYS A 20 -4.26 10.81 16.92
CA LYS A 20 -3.84 9.84 17.94
C LYS A 20 -2.84 8.84 17.34
N SER A 21 -1.67 8.71 17.95
CA SER A 21 -0.64 7.74 17.51
C SER A 21 -1.05 6.30 17.81
N LEU A 22 -0.96 5.45 16.79
CA LEU A 22 -1.35 4.03 16.80
C LEU A 22 -0.14 3.10 16.67
N ALA A 23 0.78 3.43 15.76
CA ALA A 23 1.98 2.65 15.49
C ALA A 23 3.12 3.57 15.05
N ASP A 24 4.35 3.11 15.29
CA ASP A 24 5.54 3.63 14.64
C ASP A 24 5.92 2.68 13.50
N GLY A 25 6.47 3.22 12.43
CA GLY A 25 6.78 2.44 11.25
C GLY A 25 8.06 2.84 10.55
N GLU A 26 8.51 1.94 9.71
CA GLU A 26 9.74 2.05 8.95
C GLU A 26 9.46 1.57 7.53
N MET A 27 10.00 2.29 6.54
CA MET A 27 10.00 1.86 5.15
C MET A 27 11.43 1.86 4.65
N THR A 28 11.90 0.68 4.24
CA THR A 28 13.20 0.52 3.59
C THR A 28 13.03 0.09 2.15
N GLN A 29 13.95 0.51 1.30
CA GLN A 29 14.01 0.08 -0.09
C GLN A 29 15.47 -0.11 -0.47
N ILE A 30 15.78 -1.26 -1.06
CA ILE A 30 17.12 -1.60 -1.54
C ILE A 30 17.01 -2.03 -3.01
N ALA A 31 17.81 -1.40 -3.87
CA ALA A 31 17.86 -1.69 -5.29
C ALA A 31 19.17 -2.41 -5.64
N GLU A 32 19.05 -3.59 -6.25
CA GLU A 32 20.16 -4.43 -6.72
C GLU A 32 19.96 -4.69 -8.22
N GLY A 33 20.67 -3.90 -9.03
CA GLY A 33 20.46 -3.88 -10.48
C GLY A 33 19.02 -3.49 -10.83
N ASN A 34 18.29 -4.40 -11.47
CA ASN A 34 16.89 -4.18 -11.86
C ASN A 34 15.88 -4.74 -10.86
N ARG A 35 16.32 -5.31 -9.73
CA ARG A 35 15.45 -5.80 -8.66
C ARG A 35 15.42 -4.77 -7.53
N VAL A 36 14.23 -4.56 -6.97
CA VAL A 36 14.00 -3.70 -5.81
C VAL A 36 13.29 -4.52 -4.74
N THR A 37 13.79 -4.46 -3.51
CA THR A 37 13.11 -4.97 -2.33
C THR A 37 12.62 -3.79 -1.53
N SER A 38 11.30 -3.68 -1.34
CA SER A 38 10.63 -2.71 -0.49
C SER A 38 10.10 -3.43 0.74
N HIS A 39 10.32 -2.86 1.92
CA HIS A 39 9.87 -3.44 3.19
C HIS A 39 9.26 -2.35 4.06
N LEU A 40 7.96 -2.48 4.34
CA LEU A 40 7.16 -1.58 5.16
C LEU A 40 6.70 -2.29 6.41
N ILE A 41 7.05 -1.75 7.58
CA ILE A 41 6.66 -2.30 8.88
C ILE A 41 5.94 -1.23 9.68
N PHE A 42 4.83 -1.60 10.33
CA PHE A 42 4.24 -0.84 11.43
C PHE A 42 4.13 -1.71 12.68
N ARG A 43 4.68 -1.22 13.79
CA ARG A 43 4.58 -1.84 15.12
C ARG A 43 3.58 -1.05 15.95
N PHE A 44 2.41 -1.65 16.16
CA PHE A 44 1.31 -0.99 16.85
C PHE A 44 1.51 -1.02 18.36
N LYS A 45 1.00 0.00 19.03
CA LYS A 45 1.03 0.12 20.50
C LYS A 45 0.25 -0.97 21.21
N ASP A 46 -0.73 -1.57 20.54
CA ASP A 46 -1.53 -2.69 21.07
C ASP A 46 -0.85 -4.07 20.84
N GLY A 47 0.38 -4.08 20.33
CA GLY A 47 1.13 -5.29 20.01
C GLY A 47 0.85 -5.88 18.62
N SER A 48 0.00 -5.23 17.81
CA SER A 48 -0.24 -5.65 16.42
C SER A 48 0.95 -5.35 15.51
N LEU A 49 1.03 -6.07 14.39
CA LEU A 49 2.07 -5.95 13.38
C LEU A 49 1.43 -5.89 11.99
N TYR A 50 1.81 -4.85 11.24
CA TYR A 50 1.74 -4.84 9.78
C TYR A 50 3.18 -4.99 9.27
N ASP A 51 3.43 -5.96 8.41
CA ASP A 51 4.76 -6.21 7.85
C ASP A 51 4.59 -6.64 6.39
N ASP A 52 4.95 -5.76 5.45
CA ASP A 52 4.81 -5.98 4.02
C ASP A 52 6.17 -5.92 3.33
N LYS A 53 6.57 -7.03 2.72
CA LYS A 53 7.80 -7.13 1.94
C LYS A 53 7.49 -7.46 0.49
N ALA A 54 7.65 -6.47 -0.38
CA ALA A 54 7.49 -6.61 -1.82
C ALA A 54 8.84 -6.63 -2.54
N ILE A 55 8.97 -7.55 -3.49
CA ILE A 55 10.11 -7.62 -4.41
C ILE A 55 9.57 -7.39 -5.82
N PHE A 56 10.11 -6.42 -6.52
CA PHE A 56 9.67 -6.08 -7.87
C PHE A 56 10.85 -5.76 -8.79
N SER A 57 10.61 -5.91 -10.09
CA SER A 57 11.57 -5.49 -11.12
C SER A 57 11.31 -4.05 -11.55
N GLN A 58 12.36 -3.34 -11.98
CA GLN A 58 12.31 -1.96 -12.45
C GLN A 58 12.95 -1.77 -13.84
N SER A 59 12.64 -2.66 -14.78
CA SER A 59 13.20 -2.63 -16.14
C SER A 59 12.19 -2.04 -17.14
N GLY A 60 12.11 -0.71 -17.21
CA GLY A 60 11.17 0.04 -18.07
C GLY A 60 9.74 0.13 -17.52
N SER A 61 9.31 -0.89 -16.77
CA SER A 61 8.08 -0.89 -15.99
C SER A 61 8.32 -1.57 -14.64
N PHE A 62 7.59 -1.15 -13.61
CA PHE A 62 7.54 -1.91 -12.37
C PHE A 62 6.70 -3.17 -12.56
N ARG A 63 7.22 -4.32 -12.13
CA ARG A 63 6.47 -5.58 -12.10
C ARG A 63 6.74 -6.33 -10.82
N LEU A 64 5.68 -6.69 -10.10
CA LEU A 64 5.78 -7.52 -8.91
C LEU A 64 6.41 -8.87 -9.26
N LEU A 65 7.32 -9.32 -8.41
CA LEU A 65 7.92 -10.66 -8.47
C LEU A 65 7.43 -11.49 -7.28
N ASN A 66 7.46 -10.91 -6.09
CA ASN A 66 7.01 -11.51 -4.84
C ASN A 66 6.41 -10.45 -3.91
N ASP A 67 5.44 -10.83 -3.10
CA ASP A 67 4.85 -10.02 -2.03
C ASP A 67 4.61 -10.94 -0.82
N HIS A 68 4.98 -10.47 0.36
CA HIS A 68 4.74 -11.17 1.62
C HIS A 68 4.21 -10.19 2.65
N LEU A 69 2.92 -10.27 2.93
CA LEU A 69 2.19 -9.40 3.84
C LEU A 69 1.76 -10.18 5.09
N ILE A 70 2.06 -9.64 6.27
CA ILE A 70 1.63 -10.14 7.58
C ILE A 70 0.80 -9.06 8.27
N GLU A 71 -0.40 -9.45 8.69
CA GLU A 71 -1.38 -8.63 9.40
C GLU A 71 -1.84 -9.39 10.64
N ARG A 72 -1.32 -9.05 11.83
CA ARG A 72 -1.63 -9.82 13.06
C ARG A 72 -1.78 -8.94 14.28
N GLY A 73 -2.54 -9.42 15.26
CA GLY A 73 -2.79 -8.73 16.54
C GLY A 73 -4.14 -8.02 16.60
N PRO A 74 -4.45 -7.36 17.74
CA PRO A 74 -5.78 -6.80 18.03
C PRO A 74 -6.32 -5.78 17.01
N SER A 75 -5.44 -5.06 16.31
CA SER A 75 -5.83 -4.06 15.31
C SER A 75 -6.38 -4.67 14.00
N PHE A 76 -6.21 -5.98 13.79
CA PHE A 76 -6.66 -6.70 12.60
C PHE A 76 -7.81 -7.66 12.94
N LYS A 77 -9.00 -7.40 12.39
CA LYS A 77 -10.22 -8.21 12.65
C LYS A 77 -10.03 -9.70 12.35
N GLN A 78 -9.21 -10.00 11.35
CA GLN A 78 -8.89 -11.35 10.91
C GLN A 78 -7.38 -11.40 10.64
N PRO A 79 -6.58 -11.96 11.57
CA PRO A 79 -5.16 -12.14 11.35
C PRO A 79 -4.90 -12.98 10.11
N MET A 80 -3.96 -12.52 9.30
CA MET A 80 -3.66 -13.10 7.99
C MET A 80 -2.19 -12.90 7.64
N GLU A 81 -1.66 -13.88 6.93
CA GLU A 81 -0.38 -13.83 6.24
C GLU A 81 -0.61 -14.26 4.79
N THR A 82 -0.26 -13.39 3.85
CA THR A 82 -0.44 -13.62 2.42
C THR A 82 0.90 -13.59 1.72
N SER A 83 1.16 -14.60 0.89
CA SER A 83 2.29 -14.63 -0.03
C SER A 83 1.80 -14.69 -1.47
N ILE A 84 2.41 -13.89 -2.34
CA ILE A 84 2.12 -13.85 -3.78
C ILE A 84 3.42 -14.14 -4.52
N ASP A 85 3.49 -15.26 -5.24
CA ASP A 85 4.56 -15.54 -6.21
C ASP A 85 4.03 -15.26 -7.63
N ALA A 86 4.48 -14.14 -8.19
CA ALA A 86 4.08 -13.72 -9.53
C ALA A 86 4.74 -14.52 -10.66
N SER A 87 5.81 -15.26 -10.38
CA SER A 87 6.46 -16.12 -11.39
C SER A 87 5.70 -17.43 -11.63
N THR A 88 4.97 -17.89 -10.60
CA THR A 88 4.18 -19.13 -10.65
C THR A 88 2.68 -18.89 -10.51
N ASP A 89 2.24 -17.63 -10.55
CA ASP A 89 0.83 -17.23 -10.38
C ASP A 89 0.18 -17.82 -9.11
N THR A 90 0.98 -18.03 -8.06
CA THR A 90 0.58 -18.73 -6.84
C THR A 90 0.35 -17.76 -5.70
N ILE A 91 -0.79 -17.91 -5.03
CA ILE A 91 -1.16 -17.16 -3.83
C ILE A 91 -1.34 -18.16 -2.69
N THR A 92 -0.70 -17.88 -1.56
CA THR A 92 -0.91 -18.62 -0.31
C THR A 92 -1.42 -17.67 0.74
N VAL A 93 -2.50 -18.04 1.43
CA VAL A 93 -3.10 -17.26 2.52
C VAL A 93 -3.19 -18.16 3.73
N HIS A 94 -2.47 -17.79 4.78
CA HIS A 94 -2.63 -18.31 6.13
C HIS A 94 -3.53 -17.34 6.87
N TYR A 95 -4.59 -17.83 7.50
CA TYR A 95 -5.49 -16.96 8.25
C TYR A 95 -6.17 -17.73 9.38
N LYS A 96 -6.72 -16.99 10.34
CA LYS A 96 -7.46 -17.56 11.47
C LYS A 96 -8.86 -16.99 11.53
N ASP A 97 -9.87 -17.87 11.49
CA ASP A 97 -11.25 -17.49 11.76
C ASP A 97 -11.50 -17.36 13.27
N ARG A 98 -12.47 -16.53 13.65
CA ARG A 98 -12.80 -16.32 15.06
C ARG A 98 -13.35 -17.61 15.67
N GLY A 99 -12.58 -18.25 16.54
CA GLY A 99 -12.96 -19.50 17.22
C GLY A 99 -12.47 -20.79 16.55
N ASP A 100 -11.87 -20.69 15.36
CA ASP A 100 -11.30 -21.85 14.65
C ASP A 100 -9.76 -21.90 14.79
N GLY A 101 -9.20 -23.05 14.37
CA GLY A 101 -7.76 -23.21 14.15
C GLY A 101 -7.26 -22.43 12.92
N GLU A 102 -5.95 -22.45 12.74
CA GLU A 102 -5.30 -21.87 11.55
C GLU A 102 -5.75 -22.58 10.27
N LYS A 103 -5.99 -21.80 9.21
CA LYS A 103 -6.39 -22.29 7.90
C LYS A 103 -5.40 -21.82 6.86
N VAL A 104 -5.12 -22.68 5.89
CA VAL A 104 -4.23 -22.39 4.77
C VAL A 104 -4.98 -22.58 3.47
N ILE A 105 -4.96 -21.56 2.62
CA ILE A 105 -5.53 -21.59 1.29
C ILE A 105 -4.42 -21.33 0.29
N ARG A 106 -4.21 -22.26 -0.64
CA ARG A 106 -3.34 -22.08 -1.80
C ARG A 106 -4.20 -21.97 -3.05
N ARG A 107 -3.95 -20.96 -3.88
CA ARG A 107 -4.65 -20.76 -5.16
C ARG A 107 -3.66 -20.45 -6.26
N GLN A 108 -3.94 -20.98 -7.44
CA GLN A 108 -3.40 -20.42 -8.68
C GLN A 108 -4.42 -19.46 -9.27
N LEU A 109 -3.97 -18.27 -9.59
CA LEU A 109 -4.77 -17.25 -10.25
C LEU A 109 -3.87 -16.53 -11.24
N LYS A 110 -4.29 -16.44 -12.50
CA LYS A 110 -3.51 -15.71 -13.51
C LYS A 110 -3.29 -14.26 -13.06
N LEU A 111 -2.07 -13.93 -12.63
CA LEU A 111 -1.77 -12.62 -12.10
C LEU A 111 -1.42 -11.68 -13.27
N PRO A 112 -1.99 -10.47 -13.30
CA PRO A 112 -1.71 -9.53 -14.36
C PRO A 112 -0.33 -8.88 -14.13
N PRO A 113 0.39 -8.50 -15.21
CA PRO A 113 1.75 -7.95 -15.09
C PRO A 113 1.79 -6.57 -14.42
N ASP A 114 0.64 -5.90 -14.24
CA ASP A 114 0.47 -4.62 -13.56
C ASP A 114 0.01 -4.76 -12.10
N LEU A 115 0.22 -5.93 -11.48
CA LEU A 115 -0.14 -6.17 -10.08
C LEU A 115 0.66 -5.25 -9.15
N ALA A 116 -0.03 -4.53 -8.26
CA ALA A 116 0.49 -3.40 -7.48
C ALA A 116 0.65 -3.67 -5.97
N ASN A 117 0.46 -4.91 -5.52
CA ASN A 117 0.66 -5.31 -4.12
C ASN A 117 2.06 -4.88 -3.62
N GLY A 118 2.11 -4.32 -2.41
CA GLY A 118 3.29 -3.71 -1.78
C GLY A 118 3.99 -2.57 -2.54
N MET A 119 3.46 -2.14 -3.69
CA MET A 119 4.08 -1.13 -4.55
C MET A 119 3.30 0.17 -4.67
N LEU A 120 2.19 0.36 -3.95
CA LEU A 120 1.35 1.56 -4.11
C LEU A 120 2.16 2.85 -3.91
N LEU A 121 2.95 2.94 -2.82
CA LEU A 121 3.76 4.12 -2.50
C LEU A 121 4.88 4.37 -3.54
N THR A 122 5.39 3.30 -4.16
CA THR A 122 6.31 3.40 -5.29
C THR A 122 5.58 3.96 -6.52
N LEU A 123 4.49 3.32 -6.94
CA LEU A 123 3.80 3.62 -8.19
C LEU A 123 3.29 5.06 -8.27
N VAL A 124 2.70 5.59 -7.19
CA VAL A 124 2.17 6.96 -7.17
C VAL A 124 3.23 8.03 -7.44
N LYS A 125 4.49 7.81 -7.01
CA LYS A 125 5.63 8.69 -7.30
C LYS A 125 6.00 8.75 -8.78
N HIS A 126 5.60 7.74 -9.54
CA HIS A 126 5.93 7.60 -10.96
C HIS A 126 4.76 7.87 -11.90
N ILE A 127 3.60 8.26 -11.37
CA ILE A 127 2.50 8.73 -12.20
C ILE A 127 2.93 10.04 -12.85
N GLN A 128 2.60 10.20 -14.13
CA GLN A 128 2.74 11.47 -14.81
C GLN A 128 1.52 12.33 -14.46
N PRO A 129 1.66 13.48 -13.79
CA PRO A 129 0.52 14.26 -13.31
C PRO A 129 -0.42 14.75 -14.41
N SER A 130 0.06 14.88 -15.65
CA SER A 130 -0.76 15.27 -16.80
C SER A 130 -1.69 14.14 -17.30
N LEU A 131 -1.51 12.90 -16.84
CA LEU A 131 -2.43 11.82 -17.17
C LEU A 131 -3.69 11.93 -16.30
N PRO A 132 -4.90 11.96 -16.88
CA PRO A 132 -6.13 12.14 -16.10
C PRO A 132 -6.43 10.96 -15.17
N GLN A 133 -5.87 9.78 -15.47
CA GLN A 133 -6.06 8.57 -14.69
C GLN A 133 -4.91 7.58 -14.94
N THR A 134 -4.51 6.87 -13.90
CA THR A 134 -3.71 5.64 -14.00
C THR A 134 -4.52 4.47 -13.43
N THR A 135 -4.41 3.28 -14.02
CA THR A 135 -5.10 2.09 -13.51
C THR A 135 -4.14 0.92 -13.45
N VAL A 136 -4.14 0.24 -12.31
CA VAL A 136 -3.31 -0.94 -12.04
C VAL A 136 -4.16 -2.03 -11.39
N SER A 137 -3.66 -3.26 -11.37
CA SER A 137 -4.33 -4.37 -10.68
C SER A 137 -3.85 -4.48 -9.24
N GLN A 138 -4.70 -4.97 -8.35
CA GLN A 138 -4.30 -5.37 -7.01
C GLN A 138 -5.00 -6.66 -6.64
N LEU A 139 -4.31 -7.54 -5.93
CA LEU A 139 -4.92 -8.68 -5.26
C LEU A 139 -5.43 -8.19 -3.90
N ALA A 140 -6.75 -8.20 -3.71
CA ALA A 140 -7.33 -7.95 -2.40
C ALA A 140 -7.02 -9.15 -1.48
N THR A 141 -6.20 -8.91 -0.47
CA THR A 141 -5.79 -9.90 0.54
C THR A 141 -6.97 -10.17 1.46
N THR A 142 -7.59 -11.35 1.27
CA THR A 142 -8.71 -11.86 2.06
C THR A 142 -8.63 -13.39 2.04
N PRO A 143 -9.38 -14.12 2.89
CA PRO A 143 -9.45 -15.59 2.79
C PRO A 143 -9.90 -16.12 1.42
N LYS A 144 -10.58 -15.29 0.61
CA LYS A 144 -10.89 -15.60 -0.79
C LYS A 144 -10.28 -14.53 -1.69
N PRO A 145 -8.95 -14.60 -1.96
CA PRO A 145 -8.25 -13.58 -2.73
C PRO A 145 -8.92 -13.33 -4.07
N ARG A 146 -9.00 -12.05 -4.46
CA ARG A 146 -9.63 -11.62 -5.70
C ARG A 146 -8.87 -10.45 -6.31
N LEU A 147 -8.78 -10.43 -7.62
CA LEU A 147 -8.24 -9.28 -8.35
C LEU A 147 -9.26 -8.14 -8.37
N VAL A 148 -8.78 -6.95 -8.06
CA VAL A 148 -9.48 -5.67 -8.16
C VAL A 148 -8.64 -4.70 -8.98
N LYS A 149 -9.21 -3.56 -9.37
CA LYS A 149 -8.48 -2.48 -10.01
C LYS A 149 -8.30 -1.31 -9.05
N LEU A 150 -7.11 -0.74 -9.00
CA LEU A 150 -6.86 0.55 -8.39
C LEU A 150 -6.92 1.62 -9.47
N VAL A 151 -7.81 2.59 -9.30
CA VAL A 151 -7.94 3.75 -10.18
C VAL A 151 -7.37 4.95 -9.46
N ILE A 152 -6.26 5.46 -9.95
CA ILE A 152 -5.50 6.56 -9.34
C ILE A 152 -5.74 7.82 -10.15
N LEU A 153 -6.27 8.85 -9.49
CA LEU A 153 -6.72 10.10 -10.10
C LEU A 153 -5.91 11.25 -9.49
N PRO A 154 -5.17 12.05 -10.27
CA PRO A 154 -4.60 13.29 -9.76
C PRO A 154 -5.73 14.28 -9.41
N GLN A 155 -5.58 15.02 -8.33
CA GLN A 155 -6.56 16.02 -7.87
C GLN A 155 -6.01 17.46 -7.91
N GLY A 156 -4.70 17.60 -8.16
CA GLY A 156 -4.02 18.89 -8.19
C GLY A 156 -2.91 18.98 -7.15
N GLU A 157 -2.21 20.11 -7.14
CA GLU A 157 -1.14 20.38 -6.17
C GLU A 157 -1.67 21.12 -4.95
N GLU A 158 -1.21 20.70 -3.79
CA GLU A 158 -1.42 21.36 -2.51
C GLU A 158 -0.09 21.89 -1.97
N SER A 159 -0.15 22.97 -1.18
CA SER A 159 1.02 23.47 -0.45
C SER A 159 1.37 22.54 0.71
N LEU A 160 2.65 22.20 0.82
CA LEU A 160 3.22 21.42 1.91
C LEU A 160 4.29 22.25 2.60
N SER A 161 4.13 22.51 3.90
CA SER A 161 5.17 23.15 4.70
C SER A 161 6.09 22.12 5.34
N SER A 162 7.40 22.37 5.25
CA SER A 162 8.44 21.62 5.95
C SER A 162 9.41 22.60 6.61
N GLY A 163 9.36 22.69 7.94
CA GLY A 163 10.08 23.73 8.67
C GLY A 163 9.68 25.13 8.20
N SER A 164 10.66 25.94 7.79
CA SER A 164 10.46 27.29 7.24
C SER A 164 10.30 27.33 5.71
N THR A 165 10.24 26.17 5.05
CA THR A 165 10.16 26.07 3.58
C THR A 165 8.79 25.58 3.14
N GLU A 166 8.36 26.05 1.97
CA GLU A 166 7.13 25.62 1.31
C GLU A 166 7.47 24.80 0.07
N HIS A 167 6.76 23.69 -0.09
CA HIS A 167 6.84 22.79 -1.22
C HIS A 167 5.45 22.56 -1.81
N LYS A 168 5.40 21.87 -2.95
CA LYS A 168 4.15 21.40 -3.55
C LYS A 168 4.08 19.88 -3.48
N ALA A 169 2.91 19.37 -3.10
CA ALA A 169 2.60 17.96 -3.15
C ALA A 169 1.43 17.73 -4.11
N MET A 170 1.59 16.81 -5.05
CA MET A 170 0.48 16.30 -5.84
C MET A 170 -0.41 15.42 -4.97
N HIS A 171 -1.70 15.74 -4.94
CA HIS A 171 -2.73 14.94 -4.29
C HIS A 171 -3.33 13.95 -5.27
N TYR A 172 -3.40 12.69 -4.87
CA TYR A 172 -4.02 11.60 -5.60
C TYR A 172 -5.16 10.98 -4.80
N VAL A 173 -6.27 10.71 -5.47
CA VAL A 173 -7.33 9.82 -4.97
C VAL A 173 -7.14 8.45 -5.59
N VAL A 174 -7.10 7.41 -4.77
CA VAL A 174 -7.01 6.01 -5.22
C VAL A 174 -8.32 5.31 -4.87
N LYS A 175 -9.02 4.84 -5.90
CA LYS A 175 -10.30 4.15 -5.78
C LYS A 175 -10.14 2.66 -6.06
N VAL A 176 -10.74 1.82 -5.22
CA VAL A 176 -10.80 0.37 -5.45
C VAL A 176 -12.03 0.05 -6.29
N LYS A 177 -11.86 -0.41 -7.52
CA LYS A 177 -12.93 -0.94 -8.36
C LYS A 177 -13.00 -2.45 -8.26
N ILE A 178 -14.11 -2.94 -7.70
CA ILE A 178 -14.45 -4.37 -7.66
C ILE A 178 -15.12 -4.72 -8.99
N GLY A 179 -14.66 -5.77 -9.66
CA GLY A 179 -15.23 -6.22 -10.93
C GLY A 179 -16.54 -7.00 -10.78
N GLY A 180 -17.27 -7.13 -11.90
CA GLY A 180 -18.46 -7.98 -12.02
C GLY A 180 -19.67 -7.54 -11.19
N VAL A 181 -20.61 -8.46 -10.99
CA VAL A 181 -21.86 -8.21 -10.23
C VAL A 181 -21.59 -7.77 -8.80
N ALA A 182 -20.52 -8.28 -8.18
CA ALA A 182 -20.11 -7.86 -6.85
C ALA A 182 -19.79 -6.35 -6.78
N GLY A 183 -19.20 -5.79 -7.83
CA GLY A 183 -18.91 -4.35 -7.92
C GLY A 183 -20.17 -3.49 -8.05
N LEU A 184 -21.15 -3.95 -8.84
CA LEU A 184 -22.44 -3.25 -9.01
C LEU A 184 -23.22 -3.14 -7.70
N LEU A 185 -23.15 -4.16 -6.85
CA LEU A 185 -23.88 -4.20 -5.57
C LEU A 185 -23.08 -3.62 -4.39
N ALA A 186 -21.76 -3.43 -4.52
CA ALA A 186 -20.91 -3.03 -3.41
C ALA A 186 -21.32 -1.69 -2.77
N PRO A 187 -21.64 -0.61 -3.53
CA PRO A 187 -22.11 0.64 -2.95
C PRO A 187 -23.43 0.48 -2.19
N ILE A 188 -24.38 -0.26 -2.79
CA ILE A 188 -25.72 -0.48 -2.22
C ILE A 188 -25.63 -1.25 -0.90
N LEU A 189 -24.71 -2.20 -0.80
CA LEU A 189 -24.51 -3.04 0.38
C LEU A 189 -23.51 -2.44 1.40
N GLY A 190 -23.00 -1.22 1.16
CA GLY A 190 -21.97 -0.62 2.01
C GLY A 190 -20.65 -1.41 2.04
N LYS A 191 -20.40 -2.22 1.00
CA LYS A 191 -19.19 -3.08 0.84
C LYS A 191 -18.14 -2.46 -0.08
N GLN A 192 -18.39 -1.25 -0.58
CA GLN A 192 -17.41 -0.49 -1.35
C GLN A 192 -16.29 -0.03 -0.40
N PRO A 193 -15.01 -0.37 -0.69
CA PRO A 193 -13.90 0.15 0.10
C PRO A 193 -13.84 1.67 0.04
N PRO A 194 -13.46 2.35 1.14
CA PRO A 194 -13.26 3.79 1.13
C PRO A 194 -12.12 4.17 0.16
N ASP A 195 -12.23 5.35 -0.44
CA ASP A 195 -11.17 5.92 -1.28
C ASP A 195 -9.94 6.24 -0.41
N MET A 196 -8.74 6.00 -0.95
CA MET A 196 -7.49 6.40 -0.31
C MET A 196 -7.04 7.76 -0.86
N GLN A 197 -6.48 8.59 0.00
CA GLN A 197 -5.89 9.88 -0.33
C GLN A 197 -4.38 9.77 -0.20
N VAL A 198 -3.61 10.16 -1.21
CA VAL A 198 -2.15 10.04 -1.20
C VAL A 198 -1.52 11.35 -1.65
N TRP A 199 -0.56 11.85 -0.89
CA TRP A 199 0.20 13.05 -1.21
C TRP A 199 1.64 12.68 -1.52
N VAL A 200 2.11 13.18 -2.66
CA VAL A 200 3.47 12.94 -3.16
C VAL A 200 4.13 14.29 -3.40
N LEU A 201 5.29 14.50 -2.80
CA LEU A 201 6.13 15.67 -3.05
C LEU A 201 6.50 15.73 -4.54
N SER A 202 6.23 16.86 -5.19
CA SER A 202 6.65 17.11 -6.57
C SER A 202 8.13 17.52 -6.62
N GLY A 203 8.81 17.25 -7.74
CA GLY A 203 10.18 17.71 -7.96
C GLY A 203 11.05 16.71 -8.72
N GLU A 204 12.37 16.93 -8.70
CA GLU A 204 13.36 16.06 -9.36
C GLU A 204 13.39 14.64 -8.77
N ALA A 205 13.14 14.54 -7.46
CA ALA A 205 13.03 13.30 -6.72
C ALA A 205 11.67 13.25 -6.00
N PRO A 206 10.61 12.73 -6.66
CA PRO A 206 9.30 12.60 -6.03
C PRO A 206 9.37 11.72 -4.79
N ALA A 207 8.69 12.12 -3.72
CA ALA A 207 8.74 11.42 -2.43
C ALA A 207 7.34 11.25 -1.83
N PHE A 208 7.12 10.14 -1.13
CA PHE A 208 5.91 9.94 -0.36
C PHE A 208 5.83 10.95 0.80
N VAL A 209 4.65 11.53 1.04
CA VAL A 209 4.42 12.47 2.15
C VAL A 209 3.41 11.92 3.14
N LYS A 210 2.24 11.55 2.65
CA LYS A 210 1.09 11.16 3.48
C LYS A 210 0.15 10.24 2.70
N LEU A 211 -0.47 9.30 3.40
CA LEU A 211 -1.61 8.52 2.92
C LEU A 211 -2.70 8.54 3.99
N GLU A 212 -3.95 8.74 3.57
CA GLU A 212 -5.14 8.54 4.41
C GLU A 212 -6.01 7.47 3.77
N GLY A 213 -6.22 6.36 4.47
CA GLY A 213 -6.92 5.20 3.94
C GLY A 213 -6.81 3.97 4.85
N PRO A 214 -7.50 2.86 4.51
CA PRO A 214 -7.33 1.61 5.22
C PRO A 214 -6.01 0.93 4.82
N LEU A 215 -5.31 0.34 5.80
CA LEU A 215 -4.14 -0.52 5.53
C LEU A 215 -4.52 -1.95 5.12
N TYR A 216 -5.73 -2.39 5.51
CA TYR A 216 -6.22 -3.73 5.28
C TYR A 216 -7.71 -3.72 4.92
N ASN A 217 -8.19 -4.78 4.26
CA ASN A 217 -9.57 -4.85 3.81
C ASN A 217 -10.59 -4.78 4.96
N GLY A 218 -11.49 -3.80 4.93
CA GLY A 218 -12.51 -3.60 5.97
C GLY A 218 -11.97 -2.99 7.27
N GLY A 219 -10.73 -2.50 7.25
CA GLY A 219 -10.12 -1.73 8.33
C GLY A 219 -10.63 -0.28 8.39
N PRO A 220 -10.35 0.42 9.50
CA PRO A 220 -10.63 1.85 9.63
C PRO A 220 -9.74 2.69 8.71
N ILE A 221 -10.13 3.96 8.51
CA ILE A 221 -9.28 4.93 7.82
C ILE A 221 -8.23 5.44 8.82
N TRP A 222 -6.96 5.28 8.47
CA TRP A 222 -5.83 5.79 9.22
C TRP A 222 -4.99 6.73 8.38
N ARG A 223 -4.15 7.51 9.04
CA ARG A 223 -3.15 8.38 8.42
C ARG A 223 -1.77 7.75 8.59
N VAL A 224 -1.13 7.42 7.48
CA VAL A 224 0.31 7.17 7.38
C VAL A 224 0.98 8.48 6.97
N GLN A 225 2.03 8.88 7.65
CA GLN A 225 2.79 10.08 7.32
C GLN A 225 4.26 9.91 7.70
N LEU A 226 5.13 10.78 7.19
CA LEU A 226 6.51 10.88 7.67
C LEU A 226 6.54 11.10 9.19
N ALA A 227 7.45 10.39 9.87
CA ALA A 227 7.70 10.60 11.28
C ALA A 227 8.37 11.95 11.52
N ALA A 228 8.20 12.49 12.73
CA ALA A 228 8.96 13.67 13.14
C ALA A 228 10.47 13.33 13.21
N PRO A 229 11.37 14.29 12.96
CA PRO A 229 12.81 14.06 13.06
C PRO A 229 13.20 13.51 14.42
N ALA A 230 14.07 12.50 14.43
CA ALA A 230 14.69 12.00 15.66
C ALA A 230 15.66 13.05 16.23
N THR A 231 15.74 13.13 17.56
CA THR A 231 16.72 13.95 18.26
C THR A 231 17.89 13.08 18.71
N ILE A 232 19.13 13.49 18.44
CA ILE A 232 20.32 12.92 19.08
C ILE A 232 20.45 13.62 20.44
N PRO A 233 20.42 12.89 21.57
CA PRO A 233 20.59 13.48 22.88
C PRO A 233 22.00 14.08 23.08
#